data_AF-A0A9Q0M1X5-F1
#
_entry.id   AF-A0A9Q0M1X5-F1
#
_cell.length_a   1.000
_cell.length_b   1.000
_cell.length_c   1.000
_cell.angle_alpha   90.00
_cell.angle_beta   90.00
_cell.angle_gamma   90.00
#
_symmetry.space_group_name_H-M   'P 1'
#
loop_
_entity.id
_entity.type
_entity.pdbx_description
1 polymer ?
#
loop_
_entity_poly.entity_id
_entity_poly.type
_entity_poly.pdbx_seq_one_letter_code
_entity_poly.pdbx_strand_id
1 'polypeptide(L)'
;MVNNRSIYNEYERIDRPIRFGWEAFVSVTILFILTIILVTLQFIIKNHLIRTNISNDRVANQSHINSTNSFNNMVSKTKPWIECQNVIPGIDIINHGVDITKWDLFPHNYSTYQGLRTSIFEFSCDNGNYWAYANNGEQNRSLPDQVEYIQYTVCDIHNPNTINYYSLEQIKNELATNLHVADQGTFGFLSSSVLYHNLVKAIVESDQTVFVTESCVSKLNLKLNRSNATRFNQKFSKFIKTLSSSKYEDMPQMYDSFVQTFGTHFLEEATIGGSLNLQTAVDNEYFFKNSFKTVVNMVRKQFMSYINQSNIVLDNNFMSNIHNYFTYYGGQNIDLNNVQIWIENIKQKPSLLSGKLRPIDDLIDDAKTKREVQKAVKIKLARSHLNEIKLLLPMISYLSPYEVNKLKNKLNKSENIINQIGASSVDIIEKAINELYNRILYFKGLLNDSFCCYFVYNEFISFIDRSILNKYYIKFKNVSDDIVQCKWGLMRACHFEYNEKFEEENRNDDRFRDEYLRMINGESMPPYDEIRMLMRRTVNHITNQLESKFQICDIYNGQQRVLCRHCVENNVNCWYSKGLACKTERTWELIGYRGEKLNKDQQCHTIIMIPRPNSDEIDKNRQ
;
A
#
# COMPACT_ATOMS: atom_id res chain seq x y z
N MET A 1 4.41 56.45 -57.48
CA MET A 1 3.41 56.41 -56.38
C MET A 1 3.01 54.97 -56.17
N VAL A 2 3.32 54.40 -54.99
CA VAL A 2 2.56 53.40 -54.20
C VAL A 2 3.49 52.97 -53.03
N ASN A 3 2.91 52.91 -51.83
CA ASN A 3 3.52 53.02 -50.51
C ASN A 3 4.14 51.72 -49.97
N ASN A 4 5.35 51.82 -49.41
CA ASN A 4 5.94 50.81 -48.52
C ASN A 4 5.66 51.16 -47.04
N ARG A 5 4.59 50.58 -46.48
CA ARG A 5 4.33 50.51 -45.03
C ARG A 5 3.57 49.20 -44.75
N SER A 6 4.27 48.09 -44.52
CA SER A 6 3.65 46.94 -43.84
C SER A 6 4.59 45.99 -43.09
N ILE A 7 5.92 46.12 -43.21
CA ILE A 7 6.83 45.08 -42.65
C ILE A 7 7.20 45.34 -41.17
N TYR A 8 6.93 46.52 -40.61
CA TYR A 8 7.33 46.84 -39.23
C TYR A 8 6.32 46.46 -38.13
N ASN A 9 5.11 46.01 -38.47
CA ASN A 9 4.06 45.73 -37.47
C ASN A 9 3.93 44.25 -37.07
N GLU A 10 4.70 43.34 -37.68
CA GLU A 10 4.55 41.89 -37.43
C GLU A 10 5.57 41.35 -36.42
N TYR A 11 6.71 42.02 -36.23
CA TYR A 11 7.70 41.64 -35.21
C TYR A 11 7.26 41.98 -33.77
N GLU A 12 6.37 42.97 -33.56
CA GLU A 12 5.89 43.32 -32.21
C GLU A 12 4.86 42.33 -31.63
N ARG A 13 4.29 41.42 -32.45
CA ARG A 13 3.29 40.43 -32.00
C ARG A 13 3.89 39.15 -31.43
N ILE A 14 5.13 38.80 -31.79
CA ILE A 14 5.76 37.53 -31.40
C ILE A 14 6.54 37.68 -30.08
N ASP A 15 7.04 38.86 -29.75
CA ASP A 15 7.84 39.08 -28.52
C ASP A 15 7.01 39.24 -27.23
N ARG A 16 5.73 39.65 -27.31
CA ARG A 16 4.90 39.85 -26.11
C ARG A 16 4.58 38.56 -25.32
N PRO A 17 4.20 37.42 -25.93
CA PRO A 17 3.90 36.21 -25.15
C PRO A 17 5.15 35.58 -24.52
N ILE A 18 6.33 35.73 -25.13
CA ILE A 18 7.59 35.18 -24.60
C ILE A 18 8.06 36.00 -23.38
N ARG A 19 7.90 37.32 -23.41
CA ARG A 19 8.26 38.20 -22.28
C ARG A 19 7.36 37.98 -21.06
N PHE A 20 6.06 37.76 -21.27
CA PHE A 20 5.12 37.44 -20.20
C PHE A 20 5.40 36.09 -19.52
N GLY A 21 5.80 35.07 -20.30
CA GLY A 21 6.18 33.77 -19.75
C GLY A 21 7.42 33.83 -18.84
N TRP A 22 8.41 34.66 -19.21
CA TRP A 22 9.64 34.83 -18.43
C TRP A 22 9.41 35.61 -17.14
N GLU A 23 8.61 36.67 -17.15
CA GLU A 23 8.28 37.44 -15.94
C GLU A 23 7.43 36.62 -14.95
N ALA A 24 6.51 35.79 -15.45
CA ALA A 24 5.75 34.87 -14.62
C ALA A 24 6.64 33.78 -14.00
N PHE A 25 7.57 33.22 -14.78
CA PHE A 25 8.51 32.22 -14.28
C PHE A 25 9.43 32.77 -13.18
N VAL A 26 9.98 33.98 -13.39
CA VAL A 26 10.82 34.66 -12.38
C VAL A 26 10.02 34.96 -11.12
N SER A 27 8.77 35.43 -11.25
CA SER A 27 7.90 35.73 -10.11
C SER A 27 7.56 34.49 -9.28
N VAL A 28 7.22 33.37 -9.93
CA VAL A 28 6.94 32.09 -9.25
C VAL A 28 8.18 31.55 -8.55
N THR A 29 9.35 31.67 -9.19
CA THR A 29 10.62 31.22 -8.62
C THR A 29 11.01 32.05 -7.39
N ILE A 30 10.85 33.38 -7.44
CA ILE A 30 11.08 34.27 -6.30
C ILE A 30 10.11 33.94 -5.15
N LEU A 31 8.83 33.70 -5.44
CA LEU A 31 7.83 33.31 -4.44
C LEU A 31 8.22 31.99 -3.75
N PHE A 32 8.67 31.01 -4.53
CA PHE A 32 9.12 29.71 -4.01
C PHE A 32 10.35 29.87 -3.09
N ILE A 33 11.35 30.66 -3.50
CA ILE A 33 12.54 30.93 -2.69
C ILE A 33 12.17 31.66 -1.38
N LEU A 34 11.31 32.67 -1.44
CA LEU A 34 10.83 33.38 -0.25
C LEU A 34 10.08 32.45 0.72
N THR A 35 9.32 31.49 0.20
CA THR A 35 8.60 30.50 1.00
C THR A 35 9.57 29.57 1.73
N ILE A 36 10.63 29.10 1.06
CA ILE A 36 11.69 28.31 1.68
C ILE A 36 12.42 29.11 2.77
N ILE A 37 12.73 30.39 2.50
CA ILE A 37 13.38 31.27 3.49
C ILE A 37 12.49 31.44 4.72
N LEU A 38 11.19 31.70 4.56
CA LEU A 38 10.24 31.86 5.66
C LEU A 38 10.12 30.58 6.52
N VAL A 39 10.01 29.41 5.89
CA VAL A 39 9.95 28.12 6.61
C VAL A 39 11.24 27.87 7.40
N THR A 40 12.39 28.18 6.80
CA THR A 40 13.69 28.03 7.46
C THR A 40 13.83 29.00 8.63
N LEU A 41 13.37 30.25 8.48
CA LEU A 41 13.37 31.26 9.54
C LEU A 41 12.47 30.84 10.71
N GLN A 42 11.28 30.32 10.44
CA GLN A 42 10.37 29.78 11.46
C GLN A 42 11.02 28.62 12.24
N PHE A 43 11.72 27.72 11.55
CA PHE A 43 12.45 26.63 12.19
C PHE A 43 13.58 27.13 13.11
N ILE A 44 14.34 28.14 12.66
CA ILE A 44 15.40 28.76 13.46
C ILE A 44 14.83 29.44 14.71
N ILE A 45 13.76 30.23 14.58
CA ILE A 45 13.10 30.91 15.71
C ILE A 45 12.59 29.89 16.73
N LYS A 46 11.93 28.81 16.26
CA LYS A 46 11.42 27.74 17.14
C LYS A 46 12.55 27.07 17.92
N ASN A 47 13.66 26.76 17.28
CA ASN A 47 14.82 26.16 17.95
C ASN A 47 15.51 27.13 18.94
N HIS A 48 15.54 28.42 18.62
CA HIS A 48 16.10 29.44 19.52
C HIS A 48 15.23 29.59 20.78
N LEU A 49 13.90 29.59 20.64
CA LEU A 49 12.96 29.65 21.77
C LEU A 49 13.06 28.42 22.70
N ILE A 50 13.25 27.22 22.12
CA ILE A 50 13.47 26.00 22.90
C ILE A 50 14.78 26.10 23.70
N ARG A 51 15.86 26.60 23.11
CA ARG A 51 17.14 26.78 23.81
C ARG A 51 17.08 27.79 24.95
N THR A 52 16.36 28.90 24.78
CA THR A 52 16.26 29.93 25.82
C THR A 52 15.40 29.48 27.01
N ASN A 53 14.40 28.62 26.79
CA ASN A 53 13.63 28.05 27.90
C ASN A 53 14.46 27.05 28.73
N ILE A 54 15.30 26.24 28.08
CA ILE A 54 16.19 25.29 28.78
C ILE A 54 17.27 26.01 29.62
N SER A 55 17.71 27.21 29.23
CA SER A 55 18.67 27.98 30.02
C SER A 55 18.07 28.64 31.27
N ASN A 56 16.78 29.03 31.22
CA ASN A 56 16.11 29.67 32.37
C ASN A 56 15.77 28.67 33.47
N ASP A 57 15.46 27.41 33.12
CA ASP A 57 15.21 26.33 34.11
C ASP A 57 16.48 25.90 34.88
N ARG A 58 17.67 26.22 34.36
CA ARG A 58 18.94 25.95 35.05
C ARG A 58 19.33 27.02 36.07
N VAL A 59 18.86 28.27 35.92
CA VAL A 59 19.18 29.36 36.86
C VAL A 59 18.23 29.35 38.07
N ALA A 60 16.99 28.87 37.91
CA ALA A 60 16.03 28.74 39.02
C ALA A 60 16.35 27.58 40.01
N ASN A 61 17.24 26.65 39.63
CA ASN A 61 17.56 25.46 40.44
C ASN A 61 18.84 25.55 41.28
N GLN A 62 19.51 26.72 41.33
CA GLN A 62 20.76 26.89 42.09
C GLN A 62 20.60 27.63 43.44
N SER A 63 19.40 28.08 43.81
CA SER A 63 19.15 28.77 45.10
C SER A 63 18.51 27.92 46.20
N HIS A 64 18.36 26.60 46.03
CA HIS A 64 17.74 25.72 47.03
C HIS A 64 18.61 24.56 47.56
N ILE A 65 19.94 24.67 47.41
CA ILE A 65 20.86 23.75 48.07
C ILE A 65 21.28 24.36 49.41
N ASN A 66 20.44 24.21 50.44
CA ASN A 66 20.80 24.29 51.89
C ASN A 66 19.60 23.91 52.80
N SER A 67 18.90 22.82 52.49
CA SER A 67 17.78 22.29 53.30
C SER A 67 17.78 20.75 53.26
N THR A 68 18.87 20.13 53.72
CA THR A 68 19.09 18.68 53.63
C THR A 68 18.84 17.89 54.92
N ASN A 69 18.07 18.38 55.90
CA ASN A 69 17.85 17.64 57.16
C ASN A 69 16.39 17.50 57.65
N SER A 70 15.35 17.66 56.80
CA SER A 70 13.94 17.51 57.24
C SER A 70 13.07 16.52 56.44
N PHE A 71 13.60 15.82 55.42
CA PHE A 71 12.78 14.97 54.54
C PHE A 71 12.62 13.50 54.96
N ASN A 72 13.25 13.05 56.04
CA ASN A 72 13.22 11.64 56.44
C ASN A 72 11.96 11.22 57.23
N ASN A 73 11.00 12.12 57.49
CA ASN A 73 9.78 11.82 58.26
C ASN A 73 8.46 11.92 57.48
N MET A 74 8.49 12.19 56.18
CA MET A 74 7.34 11.94 55.29
C MET A 74 7.51 10.59 54.59
N VAL A 75 7.59 9.52 55.38
CA VAL A 75 7.12 8.21 54.91
C VAL A 75 5.61 8.36 54.77
N SER A 76 5.18 8.92 53.64
CA SER A 76 3.78 9.11 53.31
C SER A 76 3.11 7.76 53.47
N LYS A 77 2.19 7.63 54.42
CA LYS A 77 1.32 6.46 54.53
C LYS A 77 0.71 6.26 53.15
N THR A 78 1.16 5.23 52.43
CA THR A 78 0.60 4.91 51.12
C THR A 78 -0.88 4.65 51.35
N LYS A 79 -1.73 5.44 50.68
CA LYS A 79 -3.18 5.28 50.76
C LYS A 79 -3.52 3.80 50.52
N PRO A 80 -4.39 3.18 51.34
CA PRO A 80 -4.74 1.79 51.14
C PRO A 80 -5.37 1.61 49.76
N TRP A 81 -4.95 0.56 49.07
CA TRP A 81 -5.47 0.21 47.75
C TRP A 81 -6.92 -0.27 47.85
N ILE A 82 -7.81 0.34 47.08
CA ILE A 82 -9.22 0.03 47.02
C ILE A 82 -9.52 -0.55 45.64
N GLU A 83 -9.87 -1.83 45.61
CA GLU A 83 -10.34 -2.50 44.39
C GLU A 83 -11.62 -1.84 43.88
N CYS A 84 -11.67 -1.56 42.58
CA CYS A 84 -12.88 -1.03 41.97
C CYS A 84 -14.02 -2.04 42.02
N GLN A 85 -15.12 -1.69 42.68
CA GLN A 85 -16.37 -2.43 42.61
C GLN A 85 -17.28 -1.84 41.54
N ASN A 86 -18.05 -2.68 40.84
CA ASN A 86 -19.07 -2.24 39.88
C ASN A 86 -18.54 -1.29 38.78
N VAL A 87 -17.46 -1.69 38.12
CA VAL A 87 -16.89 -0.96 36.98
C VAL A 87 -17.79 -1.03 35.75
N ILE A 88 -17.54 -0.15 34.78
CA ILE A 88 -18.24 -0.14 33.50
C ILE A 88 -17.97 -1.45 32.75
N PRO A 89 -18.99 -2.15 32.23
CA PRO A 89 -18.78 -3.39 31.48
C PRO A 89 -17.81 -3.23 30.31
N GLY A 90 -16.88 -4.17 30.15
CA GLY A 90 -15.88 -4.20 29.08
C GLY A 90 -14.72 -3.20 29.22
N ILE A 91 -14.70 -2.37 30.28
CA ILE A 91 -13.60 -1.44 30.53
C ILE A 91 -12.28 -2.16 30.83
N ASP A 92 -12.35 -3.39 31.31
CA ASP A 92 -11.21 -4.25 31.57
C ASP A 92 -10.37 -4.51 30.32
N ILE A 93 -10.96 -4.50 29.13
CA ILE A 93 -10.23 -4.73 27.86
C ILE A 93 -9.00 -3.81 27.73
N ILE A 94 -9.08 -2.55 28.15
CA ILE A 94 -7.95 -1.60 28.06
C ILE A 94 -6.79 -1.98 29.00
N ASN A 95 -7.05 -2.81 30.02
CA ASN A 95 -6.02 -3.25 30.96
C ASN A 95 -5.15 -4.37 30.39
N HIS A 96 -5.56 -5.00 29.28
CA HIS A 96 -4.91 -6.17 28.71
C HIS A 96 -3.83 -5.81 27.69
N GLY A 97 -2.84 -6.70 27.61
CA GLY A 97 -1.88 -6.67 26.52
C GLY A 97 -2.43 -7.22 25.21
N VAL A 98 -1.73 -6.92 24.11
CA VAL A 98 -2.14 -7.23 22.74
C VAL A 98 -0.98 -7.81 21.94
N ASP A 99 -1.13 -9.04 21.46
CA ASP A 99 -0.28 -9.63 20.42
C ASP A 99 -0.81 -9.18 19.05
N ILE A 100 -0.19 -8.14 18.51
CA ILE A 100 -0.64 -7.44 17.31
C ILE A 100 -0.60 -8.34 16.06
N THR A 101 0.18 -9.42 16.08
CA THR A 101 0.25 -10.34 14.94
C THR A 101 -0.98 -11.24 14.85
N LYS A 102 -1.61 -11.54 15.99
CA LYS A 102 -2.82 -12.36 16.07
C LYS A 102 -4.08 -11.54 16.29
N TRP A 103 -3.96 -10.22 16.28
CA TRP A 103 -5.04 -9.35 16.66
C TRP A 103 -6.20 -9.47 15.68
N ASP A 104 -7.38 -9.66 16.22
CA ASP A 104 -8.61 -9.72 15.46
C ASP A 104 -9.66 -8.92 16.22
N LEU A 105 -10.00 -7.73 15.70
CA LEU A 105 -11.07 -6.89 16.25
C LEU A 105 -12.43 -7.58 16.10
N PHE A 106 -12.57 -8.42 15.07
CA PHE A 106 -13.85 -8.91 14.60
C PHE A 106 -13.84 -10.44 14.47
N PRO A 107 -13.46 -11.19 15.52
CA PRO A 107 -13.29 -12.63 15.43
C PRO A 107 -14.63 -13.31 15.15
N HIS A 108 -14.63 -14.31 14.27
CA HIS A 108 -15.81 -15.13 13.98
C HIS A 108 -16.26 -15.98 15.19
N ASN A 109 -15.37 -16.20 16.16
CA ASN A 109 -15.65 -16.94 17.37
C ASN A 109 -15.32 -16.11 18.63
N TYR A 110 -16.36 -15.65 19.31
CA TYR A 110 -16.27 -14.82 20.53
C TYR A 110 -15.58 -15.50 21.71
N SER A 111 -15.43 -16.83 21.70
CA SER A 111 -14.76 -17.55 22.80
C SER A 111 -13.27 -17.21 22.90
N THR A 112 -12.67 -16.62 21.86
CA THR A 112 -11.27 -16.20 21.86
C THR A 112 -11.15 -14.84 21.20
N TYR A 113 -11.02 -13.74 21.97
CA TYR A 113 -10.45 -12.50 21.44
C TYR A 113 -9.01 -12.80 21.01
N GLN A 114 -8.83 -13.13 19.74
CA GLN A 114 -7.53 -13.52 19.23
C GLN A 114 -6.60 -12.32 19.30
N GLY A 115 -5.46 -12.53 19.95
CA GLY A 115 -4.48 -11.48 20.18
C GLY A 115 -4.61 -10.75 21.52
N LEU A 116 -5.74 -10.79 22.23
CA LEU A 116 -5.80 -10.28 23.60
C LEU A 116 -4.95 -11.19 24.53
N ARG A 117 -4.24 -10.59 25.47
CA ARG A 117 -3.27 -11.26 26.35
C ARG A 117 -3.60 -11.03 27.81
N THR A 118 -2.70 -11.39 28.71
CA THR A 118 -2.91 -11.18 30.15
C THR A 118 -3.08 -9.69 30.43
N SER A 119 -3.87 -9.35 31.45
CA SER A 119 -3.86 -8.01 32.05
C SER A 119 -2.43 -7.55 32.32
N ILE A 120 -2.18 -6.25 32.18
CA ILE A 120 -0.94 -5.55 32.49
C ILE A 120 -1.14 -4.65 33.72
N PHE A 121 -2.31 -4.02 33.83
CA PHE A 121 -2.62 -3.05 34.87
C PHE A 121 -3.62 -3.60 35.89
N GLU A 122 -3.46 -3.18 37.16
CA GLU A 122 -4.46 -3.40 38.21
C GLU A 122 -5.33 -2.15 38.33
N PHE A 123 -6.66 -2.31 38.27
CA PHE A 123 -7.58 -1.21 38.50
C PHE A 123 -7.69 -0.87 39.97
N SER A 124 -7.58 0.42 40.29
CA SER A 124 -7.86 0.98 41.61
C SER A 124 -8.94 2.05 41.51
N CYS A 125 -9.71 2.21 42.58
CA CYS A 125 -10.71 3.27 42.73
C CYS A 125 -10.42 4.10 43.97
N ASP A 126 -9.13 4.37 44.20
CA ASP A 126 -8.65 5.07 45.38
C ASP A 126 -9.21 6.50 45.41
N ASN A 127 -9.40 7.13 44.25
CA ASN A 127 -9.95 8.49 44.17
C ASN A 127 -11.47 8.55 44.32
N GLY A 128 -12.17 7.41 44.34
CA GLY A 128 -13.64 7.38 44.43
C GLY A 128 -14.33 8.05 43.26
N ASN A 129 -13.72 8.01 42.06
CA ASN A 129 -14.32 8.55 40.86
C ASN A 129 -15.47 7.66 40.39
N TYR A 130 -16.53 8.30 39.88
CA TYR A 130 -17.68 7.61 39.32
C TYR A 130 -18.03 8.17 37.95
N TRP A 131 -18.59 7.31 37.11
CA TRP A 131 -19.15 7.67 35.82
C TRP A 131 -20.66 7.41 35.84
N ALA A 132 -21.41 8.39 35.34
CA ALA A 132 -22.86 8.32 35.21
C ALA A 132 -23.24 8.35 33.73
N TYR A 133 -24.09 7.41 33.32
CA TYR A 133 -24.64 7.38 31.97
C TYR A 133 -25.70 8.48 31.83
N ALA A 134 -25.43 9.51 31.02
CA ALA A 134 -26.17 10.78 31.02
C ALA A 134 -27.70 10.68 30.79
N ASN A 135 -28.20 9.58 30.21
CA ASN A 135 -29.56 9.56 29.64
C ASN A 135 -30.59 8.63 30.30
N ASN A 136 -30.22 7.75 31.25
CA ASN A 136 -31.14 6.66 31.65
C ASN A 136 -31.37 6.49 33.15
N GLY A 137 -30.88 7.40 34.00
CA GLY A 137 -30.95 7.20 35.46
C GLY A 137 -30.23 5.93 35.94
N GLU A 138 -29.32 5.39 35.12
CA GLU A 138 -28.53 4.20 35.45
C GLU A 138 -27.58 4.51 36.63
N GLN A 139 -27.31 3.47 37.42
CA GLN A 139 -26.47 3.55 38.62
C GLN A 139 -25.07 4.09 38.28
N ASN A 140 -24.57 4.98 39.14
CA ASN A 140 -23.17 5.40 39.13
C ASN A 140 -22.25 4.18 39.13
N ARG A 141 -21.39 4.07 38.12
CA ARG A 141 -20.37 3.02 38.02
C ARG A 141 -19.04 3.58 38.47
N SER A 142 -18.22 2.76 39.13
CA SER A 142 -16.89 3.20 39.53
C SER A 142 -16.00 3.39 38.31
N LEU A 143 -15.26 4.50 38.27
CA LEU A 143 -14.30 4.82 37.23
C LEU A 143 -12.88 4.53 37.75
N PRO A 144 -12.17 3.53 37.20
CA PRO A 144 -10.80 3.23 37.63
C PRO A 144 -9.87 4.43 37.48
N ASP A 145 -8.94 4.60 38.43
CA ASP A 145 -7.96 5.69 38.44
C ASP A 145 -7.04 5.69 37.20
N GLN A 146 -6.89 4.51 36.58
CA GLN A 146 -6.12 4.30 35.36
C GLN A 146 -6.87 4.72 34.09
N VAL A 147 -8.13 5.14 34.17
CA VAL A 147 -8.92 5.61 33.02
C VAL A 147 -9.07 7.13 33.11
N GLU A 148 -8.53 7.83 32.12
CA GLU A 148 -8.50 9.31 32.08
C GLU A 148 -9.89 9.89 31.82
N TYR A 149 -10.60 9.37 30.81
CA TYR A 149 -11.95 9.77 30.51
C TYR A 149 -12.72 8.67 29.76
N ILE A 150 -14.04 8.85 29.74
CA ILE A 150 -14.98 8.01 29.00
C ILE A 150 -15.95 8.90 28.24
N GLN A 151 -16.04 8.70 26.93
CA GLN A 151 -16.97 9.43 26.07
C GLN A 151 -17.95 8.45 25.43
N TYR A 152 -19.24 8.65 25.69
CA TYR A 152 -20.30 7.91 25.03
C TYR A 152 -20.70 8.58 23.70
N THR A 153 -20.97 7.76 22.68
CA THR A 153 -21.45 8.22 21.38
C THR A 153 -22.51 7.24 20.86
N VAL A 154 -23.67 7.78 20.50
CA VAL A 154 -24.72 7.02 19.80
C VAL A 154 -24.34 6.93 18.33
N CYS A 155 -24.47 5.75 17.73
CA CYS A 155 -24.29 5.57 16.30
C CYS A 155 -25.64 5.42 15.60
N ASP A 156 -25.67 5.79 14.32
CA ASP A 156 -26.80 5.51 13.44
C ASP A 156 -26.63 4.15 12.77
N ILE A 157 -27.44 3.16 13.17
CA ILE A 157 -27.47 1.82 12.59
C ILE A 157 -27.93 1.81 11.12
N HIS A 158 -28.64 2.86 10.68
CA HIS A 158 -29.20 2.95 9.33
C HIS A 158 -28.27 3.63 8.31
N ASN A 159 -27.08 4.07 8.75
CA ASN A 159 -26.07 4.67 7.89
C ASN A 159 -24.78 3.83 7.88
N PRO A 160 -24.82 2.61 7.30
CA PRO A 160 -23.66 1.73 7.32
C PRO A 160 -22.53 2.25 6.43
N ASN A 161 -21.30 2.06 6.89
CA ASN A 161 -20.09 2.25 6.10
C ASN A 161 -19.82 0.98 5.27
N THR A 162 -19.42 1.14 4.01
CA THR A 162 -19.07 0.00 3.15
C THR A 162 -17.66 0.16 2.64
N ILE A 163 -16.79 -0.78 2.98
CA ILE A 163 -15.39 -0.84 2.60
C ILE A 163 -15.24 -1.93 1.53
N ASN A 164 -14.48 -1.65 0.47
CA ASN A 164 -14.10 -2.64 -0.54
C ASN A 164 -12.64 -3.04 -0.33
N TYR A 165 -12.40 -4.34 -0.13
CA TYR A 165 -11.07 -4.93 -0.14
C TYR A 165 -10.80 -5.62 -1.46
N TYR A 166 -9.89 -5.05 -2.25
CA TYR A 166 -9.39 -5.66 -3.48
C TYR A 166 -7.90 -6.03 -3.43
N SER A 167 -7.21 -5.68 -2.33
CA SER A 167 -5.79 -5.97 -2.15
C SER A 167 -5.43 -6.25 -0.68
N LEU A 168 -4.35 -7.00 -0.48
CA LEU A 168 -3.81 -7.29 0.86
C LEU A 168 -3.36 -6.01 1.58
N GLU A 169 -2.76 -5.09 0.83
CA GLU A 169 -2.29 -3.80 1.35
C GLU A 169 -3.45 -2.98 1.92
N GLN A 170 -4.58 -2.92 1.22
CA GLN A 170 -5.76 -2.22 1.74
C GLN A 170 -6.33 -2.86 2.99
N ILE A 171 -6.38 -4.19 3.07
CA ILE A 171 -6.83 -4.86 4.30
C ILE A 171 -5.94 -4.43 5.47
N LYS A 172 -4.62 -4.48 5.29
CA LYS A 172 -3.68 -4.06 6.34
C LYS A 172 -3.81 -2.58 6.68
N ASN A 173 -3.92 -1.70 5.69
CA ASN A 173 -4.02 -0.26 5.91
C ASN A 173 -5.32 0.12 6.64
N GLU A 174 -6.44 -0.48 6.25
CA GLU A 174 -7.72 -0.24 6.91
C GLU A 174 -7.70 -0.72 8.36
N LEU A 175 -7.24 -1.95 8.59
CA LEU A 175 -7.14 -2.51 9.94
C LEU A 175 -6.10 -1.77 10.80
N ALA A 176 -5.00 -1.28 10.20
CA ALA A 176 -4.01 -0.44 10.88
C ALA A 176 -4.59 0.92 11.25
N THR A 177 -5.42 1.51 10.37
CA THR A 177 -6.12 2.78 10.60
C THR A 177 -7.08 2.64 11.78
N ASN A 178 -7.86 1.55 11.84
CA ASN A 178 -8.76 1.25 12.96
C ASN A 178 -8.04 1.02 14.30
N LEU A 179 -6.74 0.73 14.27
CA LEU A 179 -5.89 0.54 15.46
C LEU A 179 -4.93 1.70 15.73
N HIS A 180 -4.99 2.75 14.90
CA HIS A 180 -4.09 3.90 14.94
C HIS A 180 -2.60 3.52 15.02
N VAL A 181 -2.20 2.47 14.30
CA VAL A 181 -0.80 1.99 14.24
C VAL A 181 -0.10 2.71 13.09
N ALA A 182 -0.06 4.05 13.15
CA ALA A 182 0.28 4.88 11.99
C ALA A 182 1.80 4.91 11.64
N ASP A 183 2.69 4.57 12.58
CA ASP A 183 4.12 4.93 12.45
C ASP A 183 5.13 3.77 12.52
N GLN A 184 4.71 2.51 12.73
CA GLN A 184 5.65 1.42 13.06
C GLN A 184 5.97 0.43 11.95
N GLY A 185 5.48 0.66 10.73
CA GLY A 185 5.59 -0.31 9.65
C GLY A 185 4.67 -1.51 9.90
N THR A 186 4.03 -1.99 8.83
CA THR A 186 3.07 -3.10 8.87
C THR A 186 3.75 -4.47 8.98
N PHE A 187 5.01 -4.51 9.40
CA PHE A 187 5.84 -5.71 9.39
C PHE A 187 5.31 -6.74 10.40
N GLY A 188 4.80 -7.87 9.91
CA GLY A 188 4.17 -8.89 10.73
C GLY A 188 2.84 -8.49 11.38
N PHE A 189 2.34 -7.27 11.11
CA PHE A 189 1.04 -6.81 11.57
C PHE A 189 -0.08 -7.71 11.03
N LEU A 190 -0.92 -8.25 11.92
CA LEU A 190 -2.05 -9.15 11.61
C LEU A 190 -1.71 -10.43 10.84
N SER A 191 -0.43 -10.72 10.65
CA SER A 191 0.08 -11.84 9.85
C SER A 191 -0.28 -13.24 10.38
N SER A 192 -0.89 -13.33 11.56
CA SER A 192 -1.44 -14.54 12.16
C SER A 192 -2.91 -14.37 12.59
N SER A 193 -3.58 -13.31 12.14
CA SER A 193 -5.00 -13.04 12.42
C SER A 193 -5.89 -13.91 11.55
N VAL A 194 -6.94 -14.51 12.13
CA VAL A 194 -7.87 -15.37 11.38
C VAL A 194 -8.69 -14.55 10.39
N LEU A 195 -9.23 -13.39 10.79
CA LEU A 195 -9.92 -12.49 9.88
C LEU A 195 -9.03 -12.11 8.69
N TYR A 196 -7.78 -11.71 8.95
CA TYR A 196 -6.84 -11.36 7.89
C TYR A 196 -6.64 -12.53 6.92
N HIS A 197 -6.39 -13.74 7.42
CA HIS A 197 -6.24 -14.93 6.58
C HIS A 197 -7.48 -15.26 5.76
N ASN A 198 -8.68 -15.13 6.34
CA ASN A 198 -9.93 -15.38 5.63
C ASN A 198 -10.14 -14.36 4.49
N LEU A 199 -9.86 -13.08 4.73
CA LEU A 199 -9.94 -12.03 3.71
C LEU A 199 -8.89 -12.25 2.60
N VAL A 200 -7.66 -12.57 2.98
CA VAL A 200 -6.59 -12.89 2.01
C VAL A 200 -6.97 -14.11 1.17
N LYS A 201 -7.51 -15.16 1.80
CA LYS A 201 -7.99 -16.35 1.10
C LYS A 201 -9.09 -16.00 0.11
N ALA A 202 -10.10 -15.21 0.51
CA ALA A 202 -11.19 -14.80 -0.36
C ALA A 202 -10.70 -13.94 -1.55
N ILE A 203 -9.77 -13.01 -1.33
CA ILE A 203 -9.26 -12.14 -2.41
C ILE A 203 -8.27 -12.87 -3.34
N VAL A 204 -7.60 -13.92 -2.86
CA VAL A 204 -6.56 -14.58 -3.65
C VAL A 204 -7.02 -15.89 -4.27
N GLU A 205 -7.85 -16.68 -3.59
CA GLU A 205 -8.24 -18.01 -4.05
C GLU A 205 -9.57 -18.04 -4.80
N SER A 206 -10.54 -17.18 -4.48
CA SER A 206 -11.93 -17.35 -4.94
C SER A 206 -12.40 -16.40 -6.05
N ASP A 207 -11.49 -15.69 -6.73
CA ASP A 207 -11.84 -14.74 -7.82
C ASP A 207 -13.03 -13.83 -7.45
N GLN A 208 -13.00 -13.32 -6.23
CA GLN A 208 -14.08 -12.54 -5.62
C GLN A 208 -13.55 -11.21 -5.11
N THR A 209 -14.43 -10.20 -5.19
CA THR A 209 -14.23 -8.90 -4.55
C THR A 209 -14.96 -8.90 -3.22
N VAL A 210 -14.27 -8.56 -2.14
CA VAL A 210 -14.84 -8.61 -0.79
C VAL A 210 -15.27 -7.22 -0.34
N PHE A 211 -16.54 -7.08 -0.02
CA PHE A 211 -17.10 -5.90 0.63
C PHE A 211 -17.33 -6.19 2.10
N VAL A 212 -17.04 -5.22 2.95
CA VAL A 212 -17.37 -5.25 4.38
C VAL A 212 -18.26 -4.05 4.65
N THR A 213 -19.52 -4.33 4.99
CA THR A 213 -20.50 -3.30 5.37
C THR A 213 -20.72 -3.36 6.86
N GLU A 214 -20.38 -2.28 7.54
CA GLU A 214 -20.42 -2.19 8.99
C GLU A 214 -21.33 -1.06 9.46
N SER A 215 -21.98 -1.25 10.59
CA SER A 215 -22.69 -0.19 11.28
C SER A 215 -22.54 -0.35 12.78
N CYS A 216 -22.07 0.70 13.44
CA CYS A 216 -22.07 0.73 14.90
C CYS A 216 -23.46 1.08 15.44
N VAL A 217 -23.72 0.67 16.68
CA VAL A 217 -24.93 0.99 17.43
C VAL A 217 -24.62 1.98 18.55
N SER A 218 -23.58 1.69 19.31
CA SER A 218 -23.12 2.53 20.39
C SER A 218 -21.62 2.39 20.57
N LYS A 219 -20.98 3.45 21.05
CA LYS A 219 -19.54 3.53 21.30
C LYS A 219 -19.29 4.17 22.66
N LEU A 220 -18.37 3.59 23.40
CA LEU A 220 -17.72 4.15 24.58
C LEU A 220 -16.24 4.24 24.25
N ASN A 221 -15.75 5.47 24.07
CA ASN A 221 -14.33 5.73 23.89
C ASN A 221 -13.68 5.87 25.26
N LEU A 222 -12.68 5.05 25.50
CA LEU A 222 -11.90 4.94 26.72
C LEU A 222 -10.47 5.40 26.43
N LYS A 223 -9.88 6.14 27.36
CA LYS A 223 -8.46 6.50 27.30
C LYS A 223 -7.76 6.14 28.60
N LEU A 224 -6.61 5.49 28.48
CA LEU A 224 -5.77 5.14 29.62
C LEU A 224 -5.05 6.39 30.15
N ASN A 225 -5.16 6.64 31.45
CA ASN A 225 -4.39 7.65 32.15
C ASN A 225 -2.94 7.17 32.34
N ARG A 226 -2.01 7.76 31.61
CA ARG A 226 -0.57 7.37 31.65
C ARG A 226 0.23 8.02 32.76
N SER A 227 -0.36 8.93 33.54
CA SER A 227 0.35 9.52 34.68
C SER A 227 0.66 8.46 35.74
N ASN A 228 1.46 8.80 36.77
CA ASN A 228 1.97 7.92 37.84
C ASN A 228 0.93 7.03 38.57
N ALA A 229 -0.35 7.11 38.23
CA ALA A 229 -1.43 6.26 38.72
C ALA A 229 -1.49 4.85 38.08
N THR A 230 -0.74 4.56 37.00
CA THR A 230 -0.71 3.20 36.44
C THR A 230 0.14 2.25 37.26
N ARG A 231 -0.53 1.47 38.11
CA ARG A 231 0.08 0.34 38.81
C ARG A 231 0.04 -0.89 37.91
N PHE A 232 1.21 -1.47 37.67
CA PHE A 232 1.30 -2.77 37.00
C PHE A 232 0.82 -3.87 37.92
N ASN A 233 0.21 -4.90 37.33
CA ASN A 233 -0.13 -6.07 38.09
C ASN A 233 1.11 -6.80 38.59
N GLN A 234 0.93 -7.62 39.64
CA GLN A 234 2.04 -8.32 40.27
C GLN A 234 2.82 -9.22 39.29
N LYS A 235 2.12 -9.86 38.34
CA LYS A 235 2.73 -10.78 37.37
C LYS A 235 3.64 -10.03 36.40
N PHE A 236 3.16 -8.93 35.82
CA PHE A 236 3.91 -8.08 34.89
C PHE A 236 5.14 -7.50 35.60
N SER A 237 4.94 -6.92 36.79
CA SER A 237 6.03 -6.38 37.63
C SER A 237 7.13 -7.41 37.90
N LYS A 238 6.74 -8.64 38.25
CA LYS A 238 7.68 -9.74 38.48
C LYS A 238 8.46 -10.10 37.22
N PHE A 239 7.79 -10.18 36.07
CA PHE A 239 8.46 -10.44 34.79
C PHE A 239 9.50 -9.36 34.47
N ILE A 240 9.14 -8.08 34.53
CA ILE A 240 10.06 -6.97 34.26
C ILE A 240 11.28 -7.03 35.19
N LYS A 241 11.07 -7.27 36.49
CA LYS A 241 12.17 -7.44 37.45
C LYS A 241 13.10 -8.59 37.07
N THR A 242 12.56 -9.74 36.67
CA THR A 242 13.39 -10.89 36.25
C THR A 242 14.17 -10.56 34.98
N LEU A 243 13.53 -9.97 33.98
CA LEU A 243 14.15 -9.61 32.69
C LEU A 243 15.32 -8.61 32.85
N SER A 244 15.24 -7.70 33.83
CA SER A 244 16.28 -6.67 34.05
C SER A 244 17.69 -7.21 34.30
N SER A 245 17.79 -8.46 34.75
CA SER A 245 19.07 -9.10 35.06
C SER A 245 19.80 -9.71 33.85
N SER A 246 19.17 -9.78 32.67
CA SER A 246 19.66 -10.57 31.53
C SER A 246 19.58 -9.84 30.20
N LYS A 247 20.16 -10.43 29.15
CA LYS A 247 19.91 -10.03 27.76
C LYS A 247 19.06 -11.09 27.05
N TYR A 248 18.45 -10.71 25.94
CA TYR A 248 17.67 -11.64 25.13
C TYR A 248 18.52 -12.82 24.64
N GLU A 249 19.77 -12.58 24.19
CA GLU A 249 20.67 -13.67 23.76
C GLU A 249 20.96 -14.71 24.85
N ASP A 250 21.04 -14.26 26.10
CA ASP A 250 21.38 -15.14 27.22
C ASP A 250 20.18 -16.01 27.61
N MET A 251 18.95 -15.47 27.50
CA MET A 251 17.71 -16.14 27.93
C MET A 251 16.51 -15.86 27.00
N PRO A 252 16.55 -16.27 25.72
CA PRO A 252 15.53 -15.92 24.74
C PRO A 252 14.14 -16.44 25.10
N GLN A 253 14.06 -17.62 25.74
CA GLN A 253 12.78 -18.23 26.13
C GLN A 253 12.02 -17.37 27.17
N MET A 254 12.73 -16.63 28.01
CA MET A 254 12.12 -15.78 29.05
C MET A 254 11.44 -14.56 28.42
N TYR A 255 12.10 -13.94 27.44
CA TYR A 255 11.55 -12.83 26.67
C TYR A 255 10.42 -13.29 25.74
N ASP A 256 10.57 -14.43 25.07
CA ASP A 256 9.52 -15.04 24.26
C ASP A 256 8.28 -15.35 25.13
N SER A 257 8.48 -15.86 26.34
CA SER A 257 7.40 -16.09 27.32
C SER A 257 6.73 -14.79 27.77
N PHE A 258 7.50 -13.71 27.96
CA PHE A 258 6.95 -12.39 28.26
C PHE A 258 6.04 -11.90 27.13
N VAL A 259 6.53 -11.91 25.87
CA VAL A 259 5.76 -11.48 24.69
C VAL A 259 4.55 -12.40 24.47
N GLN A 260 4.67 -13.70 24.73
CA GLN A 260 3.53 -14.62 24.65
C GLN A 260 2.48 -14.34 25.72
N THR A 261 2.90 -13.93 26.93
CA THR A 261 2.01 -13.73 28.08
C THR A 261 1.29 -12.39 28.05
N PHE A 262 2.00 -11.32 27.69
CA PHE A 262 1.51 -9.93 27.72
C PHE A 262 1.37 -9.33 26.32
N GLY A 263 1.77 -10.03 25.27
CA GLY A 263 1.71 -9.51 23.91
C GLY A 263 2.87 -8.59 23.56
N THR A 264 2.68 -7.89 22.46
CA THR A 264 3.63 -6.97 21.84
C THR A 264 3.28 -5.50 22.07
N HIS A 265 2.02 -5.24 22.41
CA HIS A 265 1.40 -3.93 22.50
C HIS A 265 0.44 -3.89 23.70
N PHE A 266 -0.09 -2.71 24.00
CA PHE A 266 -1.24 -2.51 24.90
C PHE A 266 -2.17 -1.43 24.31
N LEU A 267 -3.40 -1.35 24.80
CA LEU A 267 -4.35 -0.32 24.38
C LEU A 267 -4.13 0.97 25.18
N GLU A 268 -3.71 2.05 24.51
CA GLU A 268 -3.70 3.40 25.08
C GLU A 268 -5.11 4.02 25.04
N GLU A 269 -5.85 3.73 23.97
CA GLU A 269 -7.24 4.10 23.79
C GLU A 269 -8.03 2.89 23.28
N ALA A 270 -9.29 2.78 23.66
CA ALA A 270 -10.18 1.70 23.23
C ALA A 270 -11.58 2.24 22.96
N THR A 271 -12.20 1.85 21.87
CA THR A 271 -13.62 2.09 21.61
C THR A 271 -14.35 0.77 21.79
N ILE A 272 -15.16 0.66 22.83
CA ILE A 272 -15.99 -0.51 23.08
C ILE A 272 -17.46 -0.20 22.79
N GLY A 273 -18.26 -1.21 22.45
CA GLY A 273 -19.68 -1.00 22.18
C GLY A 273 -20.28 -2.16 21.42
N GLY A 274 -21.13 -1.87 20.44
CA GLY A 274 -21.59 -2.90 19.53
C GLY A 274 -21.70 -2.46 18.08
N SER A 275 -21.52 -3.43 17.20
CA SER A 275 -21.42 -3.24 15.76
C SER A 275 -22.02 -4.42 15.02
N LEU A 276 -22.68 -4.16 13.89
CA LEU A 276 -23.09 -5.17 12.93
C LEU A 276 -22.14 -5.12 11.75
N ASN A 277 -21.79 -6.27 11.22
CA ASN A 277 -20.90 -6.39 10.07
C ASN A 277 -21.44 -7.43 9.10
N LEU A 278 -21.50 -7.09 7.82
CA LEU A 278 -21.76 -8.00 6.73
C LEU A 278 -20.54 -8.01 5.81
N GLN A 279 -19.87 -9.15 5.77
CA GLN A 279 -18.90 -9.46 4.73
C GLN A 279 -19.65 -10.07 3.54
N THR A 280 -19.54 -9.44 2.38
CA THR A 280 -20.10 -9.93 1.11
C THR A 280 -18.96 -10.16 0.13
N ALA A 281 -18.70 -11.42 -0.19
CA ALA A 281 -17.84 -11.78 -1.32
C ALA A 281 -18.70 -11.79 -2.59
N VAL A 282 -18.31 -11.00 -3.59
CA VAL A 282 -19.02 -10.85 -4.87
C VAL A 282 -18.16 -11.45 -5.97
N ASP A 283 -18.74 -12.31 -6.80
CA ASP A 283 -18.01 -12.92 -7.92
C ASP A 283 -17.50 -11.84 -8.87
N ASN A 284 -16.23 -11.96 -9.30
CA ASN A 284 -15.58 -10.93 -10.10
C ASN A 284 -16.26 -10.73 -11.46
N GLU A 285 -16.83 -11.77 -12.07
CA GLU A 285 -17.60 -11.63 -13.30
C GLU A 285 -18.81 -10.70 -13.12
N TYR A 286 -19.57 -10.85 -12.02
CA TYR A 286 -20.67 -9.96 -11.70
C TYR A 286 -20.16 -8.54 -11.38
N PHE A 287 -19.09 -8.45 -10.59
CA PHE A 287 -18.48 -7.18 -10.21
C PHE A 287 -18.04 -6.38 -11.44
N PHE A 288 -17.36 -7.00 -12.42
CA PHE A 288 -16.86 -6.33 -13.62
C PHE A 288 -17.95 -5.97 -14.63
N LYS A 289 -19.07 -6.71 -14.67
CA LYS A 289 -20.24 -6.37 -15.50
C LYS A 289 -21.05 -5.17 -14.97
N ASN A 290 -20.81 -4.75 -13.72
CA ASN A 290 -21.58 -3.72 -13.05
C ASN A 290 -20.69 -2.55 -12.63
N SER A 291 -21.29 -1.36 -12.50
CA SER A 291 -20.55 -0.23 -11.93
C SER A 291 -20.25 -0.47 -10.44
N PHE A 292 -19.09 -0.02 -9.96
CA PHE A 292 -18.73 -0.07 -8.53
C PHE A 292 -19.85 0.49 -7.63
N LYS A 293 -20.44 1.63 -8.02
CA LYS A 293 -21.55 2.26 -7.31
C LYS A 293 -22.79 1.36 -7.24
N THR A 294 -23.10 0.64 -8.33
CA THR A 294 -24.20 -0.34 -8.36
C THR A 294 -23.97 -1.45 -7.35
N VAL A 295 -22.78 -2.06 -7.36
CA VAL A 295 -22.44 -3.17 -6.46
C VAL A 295 -22.48 -2.72 -5.00
N VAL A 296 -21.85 -1.58 -4.66
CA VAL A 296 -21.89 -1.01 -3.30
C VAL A 296 -23.32 -0.75 -2.84
N ASN A 297 -24.19 -0.20 -3.71
CA ASN A 297 -25.58 0.02 -3.37
C ASN A 297 -26.34 -1.30 -3.11
N MET A 298 -26.06 -2.36 -3.88
CA MET A 298 -26.66 -3.68 -3.65
C MET A 298 -26.20 -4.32 -2.34
N VAL A 299 -24.89 -4.24 -2.04
CA VAL A 299 -24.34 -4.73 -0.76
C VAL A 299 -24.95 -3.96 0.41
N ARG A 300 -25.08 -2.63 0.32
CA ARG A 300 -25.76 -1.82 1.36
C ARG A 300 -27.23 -2.18 1.50
N LYS A 301 -27.96 -2.38 0.40
CA LYS A 301 -29.35 -2.84 0.44
C LYS A 301 -29.48 -4.20 1.12
N GLN A 302 -28.57 -5.13 0.83
CA GLN A 302 -28.49 -6.44 1.47
C GLN A 302 -28.20 -6.33 2.97
N PHE A 303 -27.32 -5.42 3.39
CA PHE A 303 -27.11 -5.14 4.81
C PHE A 303 -28.38 -4.62 5.48
N MET A 304 -29.03 -3.63 4.84
CA MET A 304 -30.27 -3.05 5.36
C MET A 304 -31.43 -4.04 5.40
N SER A 305 -31.47 -5.07 4.54
CA SER A 305 -32.50 -6.10 4.60
C SER A 305 -32.40 -6.96 5.87
N TYR A 306 -31.19 -7.12 6.43
CA TYR A 306 -31.01 -7.80 7.72
C TYR A 306 -31.49 -6.94 8.90
N ILE A 307 -31.39 -5.61 8.81
CA ILE A 307 -31.72 -4.70 9.92
C ILE A 307 -33.19 -4.30 9.93
N ASN A 308 -33.70 -3.83 8.79
CA ASN A 308 -35.02 -3.19 8.73
C ASN A 308 -36.16 -4.19 8.55
N GLN A 309 -35.86 -5.45 8.20
CA GLN A 309 -36.85 -6.49 7.81
C GLN A 309 -37.86 -6.05 6.74
N SER A 310 -37.68 -4.87 6.15
CA SER A 310 -38.48 -4.37 5.05
C SER A 310 -38.21 -5.21 3.81
N ASN A 311 -39.24 -5.40 2.97
CA ASN A 311 -39.15 -6.07 1.66
C ASN A 311 -38.26 -5.28 0.68
N ILE A 312 -36.95 -5.19 0.96
CA ILE A 312 -35.95 -4.66 0.06
C ILE A 312 -35.78 -5.73 -1.02
N VAL A 313 -36.32 -5.46 -2.21
CA VAL A 313 -36.14 -6.33 -3.37
C VAL A 313 -34.68 -6.24 -3.82
N LEU A 314 -33.97 -7.34 -3.69
CA LEU A 314 -32.61 -7.52 -4.22
C LEU A 314 -32.70 -8.15 -5.60
N ASP A 315 -31.78 -7.77 -6.50
CA ASP A 315 -31.69 -8.38 -7.82
C ASP A 315 -31.34 -9.86 -7.68
N ASN A 316 -32.13 -10.75 -8.30
CA ASN A 316 -31.88 -12.19 -8.28
C ASN A 316 -30.50 -12.54 -8.86
N ASN A 317 -30.03 -11.76 -9.85
CA ASN A 317 -28.70 -11.95 -10.42
C ASN A 317 -27.60 -11.53 -9.44
N PHE A 318 -27.81 -10.50 -8.61
CA PHE A 318 -26.89 -10.19 -7.53
C PHE A 318 -26.84 -11.33 -6.50
N MET A 319 -28.00 -11.81 -6.05
CA MET A 319 -28.09 -12.86 -5.03
C MET A 319 -27.44 -14.18 -5.43
N SER A 320 -27.45 -14.53 -6.73
CA SER A 320 -26.81 -15.74 -7.23
C SER A 320 -25.28 -15.64 -7.34
N ASN A 321 -24.70 -14.44 -7.23
CA ASN A 321 -23.27 -14.16 -7.42
C ASN A 321 -22.60 -13.60 -6.16
N ILE A 322 -23.20 -13.85 -4.98
CA ILE A 322 -22.65 -13.41 -3.70
C ILE A 322 -22.62 -14.50 -2.65
N HIS A 323 -21.63 -14.39 -1.76
CA HIS A 323 -21.57 -15.11 -0.49
C HIS A 323 -21.54 -14.12 0.66
N ASN A 324 -22.51 -14.26 1.57
CA ASN A 324 -22.67 -13.37 2.71
C ASN A 324 -22.26 -14.05 4.01
N TYR A 325 -21.57 -13.31 4.86
CA TYR A 325 -21.25 -13.69 6.22
C TYR A 325 -21.57 -12.52 7.16
N PHE A 326 -22.61 -12.69 7.96
CA PHE A 326 -23.11 -11.65 8.86
C PHE A 326 -22.64 -11.92 10.30
N THR A 327 -22.05 -10.92 10.94
CA THR A 327 -21.58 -10.97 12.33
C THR A 327 -22.04 -9.75 13.13
N TYR A 328 -22.03 -9.89 14.44
CA TYR A 328 -22.50 -8.87 15.38
C TYR A 328 -21.59 -8.82 16.60
N TYR A 329 -21.02 -7.67 16.95
CA TYR A 329 -20.07 -7.53 18.04
C TYR A 329 -20.77 -6.86 19.23
N GLY A 330 -20.58 -7.43 20.41
CA GLY A 330 -21.24 -6.99 21.65
C GLY A 330 -22.63 -7.61 21.85
N GLY A 331 -23.16 -7.46 23.06
CA GLY A 331 -24.44 -8.04 23.48
C GLY A 331 -24.39 -9.56 23.68
N GLN A 332 -25.57 -10.18 23.70
CA GLN A 332 -25.75 -11.63 23.71
C GLN A 332 -26.72 -11.98 22.58
N ASN A 333 -26.50 -13.12 21.90
CA ASN A 333 -27.39 -13.75 20.92
C ASN A 333 -28.26 -12.76 20.14
N ILE A 334 -27.84 -12.35 18.94
CA ILE A 334 -28.70 -11.50 18.11
C ILE A 334 -29.90 -12.30 17.59
N ASP A 335 -31.10 -11.80 17.87
CA ASP A 335 -32.28 -12.12 17.07
C ASP A 335 -32.44 -11.01 16.05
N LEU A 336 -32.21 -11.31 14.77
CA LEU A 336 -32.39 -10.33 13.69
C LEU A 336 -33.85 -9.87 13.57
N ASN A 337 -34.80 -10.65 14.11
CA ASN A 337 -36.19 -10.24 14.19
C ASN A 337 -36.43 -9.18 15.28
N ASN A 338 -35.52 -9.08 16.26
CA ASN A 338 -35.61 -8.17 17.39
C ASN A 338 -34.26 -7.55 17.76
N VAL A 339 -33.71 -6.79 16.80
CA VAL A 339 -32.42 -6.09 16.96
C VAL A 339 -32.42 -5.17 18.19
N GLN A 340 -33.58 -4.64 18.60
CA GLN A 340 -33.69 -3.75 19.76
C GLN A 340 -33.27 -4.42 21.08
N ILE A 341 -33.63 -5.68 21.31
CA ILE A 341 -33.18 -6.43 22.49
C ILE A 341 -31.66 -6.58 22.49
N TRP A 342 -31.07 -6.88 21.33
CA TRP A 342 -29.63 -6.98 21.20
C TRP A 342 -28.95 -5.64 21.50
N ILE A 343 -29.49 -4.53 21.01
CA ILE A 343 -28.99 -3.18 21.29
C ILE A 343 -28.94 -2.89 22.79
N GLU A 344 -29.97 -3.26 23.54
CA GLU A 344 -30.03 -3.08 24.99
C GLU A 344 -28.98 -3.92 25.73
N ASN A 345 -28.73 -5.14 25.24
CA ASN A 345 -27.73 -6.05 25.79
C ASN A 345 -26.28 -5.59 25.58
N ILE A 346 -26.00 -4.75 24.58
CA ILE A 346 -24.64 -4.22 24.32
C ILE A 346 -24.09 -3.51 25.56
N LYS A 347 -24.93 -2.76 26.29
CA LYS A 347 -24.50 -2.04 27.50
C LYS A 347 -23.90 -2.96 28.57
N GLN A 348 -24.38 -4.20 28.64
CA GLN A 348 -23.95 -5.18 29.64
C GLN A 348 -22.74 -5.99 29.18
N LYS A 349 -22.57 -6.18 27.86
CA LYS A 349 -21.48 -6.95 27.26
C LYS A 349 -20.97 -6.26 26.00
N PRO A 350 -20.34 -5.09 26.11
CA PRO A 350 -19.78 -4.43 24.93
C PRO A 350 -18.58 -5.24 24.42
N SER A 351 -18.29 -5.10 23.13
CA SER A 351 -17.12 -5.66 22.47
C SER A 351 -16.17 -4.55 22.06
N LEU A 352 -14.89 -4.87 21.86
CA LEU A 352 -13.91 -3.93 21.35
C LEU A 352 -14.13 -3.71 19.85
N LEU A 353 -14.37 -2.46 19.46
CA LEU A 353 -14.65 -2.08 18.08
C LEU A 353 -13.42 -1.47 17.38
N SER A 354 -12.63 -0.71 18.12
CA SER A 354 -11.38 -0.09 17.64
C SER A 354 -10.51 0.33 18.82
N GLY A 355 -9.32 0.84 18.55
CA GLY A 355 -8.45 1.35 19.61
C GLY A 355 -7.21 2.04 19.09
N LYS A 356 -6.32 2.41 20.01
CA LYS A 356 -4.99 2.91 19.71
C LYS A 356 -3.98 2.04 20.45
N LEU A 357 -3.16 1.32 19.69
CA LEU A 357 -2.14 0.46 20.26
C LEU A 357 -0.83 1.22 20.48
N ARG A 358 -0.16 0.89 21.58
CA ARG A 358 1.20 1.33 21.89
C ARG A 358 2.11 0.13 22.11
N PRO A 359 3.39 0.21 21.74
CA PRO A 359 4.35 -0.87 22.00
C PRO A 359 4.46 -1.19 23.49
N ILE A 360 4.55 -2.46 23.85
CA ILE A 360 4.61 -2.89 25.26
C ILE A 360 5.86 -2.38 25.98
N ASP A 361 6.94 -2.11 25.25
CA ASP A 361 8.18 -1.60 25.77
C ASP A 361 8.10 -0.13 26.22
N ASP A 362 7.04 0.60 25.85
CA ASP A 362 6.76 1.93 26.40
C ASP A 362 6.38 1.92 27.89
N LEU A 363 6.10 0.75 28.46
CA LEU A 363 5.82 0.54 29.88
C LEU A 363 7.08 0.18 30.70
N ILE A 364 8.26 0.16 30.07
CA ILE A 364 9.51 -0.29 30.69
C ILE A 364 10.48 0.88 30.81
N ASP A 365 10.75 1.31 32.05
CA ASP A 365 11.65 2.46 32.31
C ASP A 365 13.13 2.11 32.12
N ASP A 366 13.55 0.89 32.51
CA ASP A 366 14.94 0.48 32.36
C ASP A 366 15.31 0.35 30.89
N ALA A 367 16.18 1.24 30.41
CA ALA A 367 16.53 1.34 29.00
C ALA A 367 17.16 0.05 28.43
N LYS A 368 17.87 -0.73 29.26
CA LYS A 368 18.44 -2.01 28.84
C LYS A 368 17.32 -3.03 28.61
N THR A 369 16.48 -3.27 29.62
CA THR A 369 15.32 -4.17 29.54
C THR A 369 14.39 -3.79 28.40
N LYS A 370 14.11 -2.49 28.24
CA LYS A 370 13.32 -1.94 27.15
C LYS A 370 13.85 -2.38 25.78
N ARG A 371 15.15 -2.20 25.52
CA ARG A 371 15.79 -2.61 24.26
C ARG A 371 15.71 -4.12 24.01
N GLU A 372 15.92 -4.93 25.04
CA GLU A 372 15.85 -6.40 24.93
C GLU A 372 14.41 -6.89 24.69
N VAL A 373 13.40 -6.22 25.27
CA VAL A 373 11.97 -6.49 24.98
C VAL A 373 11.58 -6.05 23.58
N GLN A 374 11.98 -4.85 23.14
CA GLN A 374 11.76 -4.39 21.75
C GLN A 374 12.29 -5.41 20.75
N LYS A 375 13.47 -5.95 21.04
CA LYS A 375 14.13 -7.00 20.29
C LYS A 375 13.32 -8.30 20.23
N ALA A 376 12.81 -8.77 21.36
CA ALA A 376 11.93 -9.94 21.41
C ALA A 376 10.65 -9.73 20.60
N VAL A 377 10.04 -8.54 20.72
CA VAL A 377 8.87 -8.13 19.94
C VAL A 377 9.17 -8.17 18.45
N LYS A 378 10.28 -7.57 17.99
CA LYS A 378 10.62 -7.60 16.56
C LYS A 378 10.86 -9.02 16.03
N ILE A 379 11.52 -9.91 16.80
CA ILE A 379 11.69 -11.32 16.42
C ILE A 379 10.32 -11.99 16.27
N LYS A 380 9.41 -11.76 17.21
CA LYS A 380 8.03 -12.27 17.16
C LYS A 380 7.30 -11.78 15.91
N LEU A 381 7.38 -10.49 15.59
CA LEU A 381 6.80 -9.92 14.36
C LEU A 381 7.40 -10.55 13.11
N ALA A 382 8.73 -10.75 13.06
CA ALA A 382 9.44 -11.37 11.94
C ALA A 382 9.00 -12.82 11.70
N ARG A 383 8.93 -13.62 12.77
CA ARG A 383 8.41 -15.01 12.70
C ARG A 383 6.99 -15.03 12.13
N SER A 384 6.16 -14.10 12.57
CA SER A 384 4.77 -14.02 12.14
C SER A 384 4.65 -13.58 10.67
N HIS A 385 5.43 -12.59 10.23
CA HIS A 385 5.44 -12.17 8.82
C HIS A 385 5.99 -13.25 7.89
N LEU A 386 7.01 -14.01 8.33
CA LEU A 386 7.51 -15.16 7.59
C LEU A 386 6.40 -16.22 7.37
N ASN A 387 5.60 -16.49 8.40
CA ASN A 387 4.47 -17.42 8.29
C ASN A 387 3.40 -16.91 7.33
N GLU A 388 3.09 -15.62 7.34
CA GLU A 388 2.21 -15.01 6.35
C GLU A 388 2.75 -15.23 4.92
N ILE A 389 4.04 -14.98 4.67
CA ILE A 389 4.60 -15.22 3.33
C ILE A 389 4.49 -16.68 2.92
N LYS A 390 4.70 -17.63 3.86
CA LYS A 390 4.50 -19.06 3.58
C LYS A 390 3.05 -19.37 3.19
N LEU A 391 2.07 -18.69 3.78
CA LEU A 391 0.65 -18.83 3.40
C LEU A 391 0.37 -18.25 2.01
N LEU A 392 1.13 -17.25 1.58
CA LEU A 392 1.03 -16.69 0.22
C LEU A 392 1.76 -17.53 -0.85
N LEU A 393 2.64 -18.48 -0.46
CA LEU A 393 3.40 -19.28 -1.42
C LEU A 393 2.53 -20.16 -2.34
N PRO A 394 1.51 -20.89 -1.87
CA PRO A 394 0.64 -21.66 -2.76
C PRO A 394 -0.06 -20.78 -3.80
N MET A 395 -0.26 -19.51 -3.47
CA MET A 395 -0.97 -18.56 -4.32
C MET A 395 -0.15 -18.15 -5.53
N ILE A 396 1.17 -18.22 -5.48
CA ILE A 396 2.07 -17.97 -6.61
C ILE A 396 2.43 -19.26 -7.36
N SER A 397 1.69 -20.34 -7.17
CA SER A 397 1.93 -21.64 -7.84
C SER A 397 1.81 -21.58 -9.37
N TYR A 398 1.17 -20.54 -9.91
CA TYR A 398 1.14 -20.25 -11.34
C TYR A 398 2.50 -19.77 -11.90
N LEU A 399 3.43 -19.34 -11.04
CA LEU A 399 4.80 -19.03 -11.45
C LEU A 399 5.54 -20.32 -11.85
N SER A 400 6.64 -20.17 -12.58
CA SER A 400 7.47 -21.32 -12.92
C SER A 400 7.92 -22.06 -11.65
N PRO A 401 7.97 -23.41 -11.66
CA PRO A 401 8.44 -24.20 -10.52
C PRO A 401 9.82 -23.75 -10.00
N TYR A 402 10.68 -23.26 -10.90
CA TYR A 402 11.97 -22.67 -10.57
C TYR A 402 11.86 -21.44 -9.65
N GLU A 403 11.00 -20.47 -9.99
CA GLU A 403 10.82 -19.26 -9.17
C GLU A 403 10.21 -19.59 -7.80
N VAL A 404 9.23 -20.50 -7.75
CA VAL A 404 8.64 -20.97 -6.49
C VAL A 404 9.70 -21.65 -5.62
N ASN A 405 10.55 -22.52 -6.19
CA ASN A 405 11.63 -23.19 -5.45
C ASN A 405 12.70 -22.19 -4.97
N LYS A 406 13.06 -21.19 -5.79
CA LYS A 406 13.97 -20.12 -5.41
C LYS A 406 13.44 -19.32 -4.23
N LEU A 407 12.14 -19.00 -4.21
CA LEU A 407 11.48 -18.31 -3.10
C LEU A 407 11.43 -19.18 -1.84
N LYS A 408 11.06 -20.47 -1.97
CA LYS A 408 11.09 -21.44 -0.86
C LYS A 408 12.49 -21.54 -0.22
N ASN A 409 13.54 -21.63 -1.03
CA ASN A 409 14.91 -21.67 -0.54
C ASN A 409 15.31 -20.38 0.21
N LYS A 410 14.93 -19.21 -0.31
CA LYS A 410 15.13 -17.92 0.40
C LYS A 410 14.36 -17.87 1.73
N LEU A 411 13.14 -18.40 1.78
CA LEU A 411 12.32 -18.45 2.98
C LEU A 411 12.89 -19.39 4.04
N ASN A 412 13.30 -20.59 3.64
CA ASN A 412 13.95 -21.55 4.55
C ASN A 412 15.26 -20.97 5.10
N LYS A 413 16.04 -20.25 4.28
CA LYS A 413 17.23 -19.54 4.75
C LYS A 413 16.87 -18.45 5.78
N SER A 414 15.82 -17.68 5.54
CA SER A 414 15.36 -16.63 6.45
C SER A 414 14.84 -17.21 7.77
N GLU A 415 14.15 -18.34 7.71
CA GLU A 415 13.70 -19.09 8.89
C GLU A 415 14.86 -19.60 9.74
N ASN A 416 15.86 -20.22 9.09
CA ASN A 416 17.06 -20.68 9.77
C ASN A 416 17.79 -19.51 10.43
N ILE A 417 17.86 -18.35 9.76
CA ILE A 417 18.42 -17.13 10.32
C ILE A 417 17.63 -16.65 11.55
N ILE A 418 16.30 -16.62 11.50
CA ILE A 418 15.45 -16.22 12.65
C ILE A 418 15.61 -17.19 13.83
N ASN A 419 15.83 -18.48 13.55
CA ASN A 419 15.98 -19.50 14.57
C ASN A 419 17.40 -19.56 15.15
N GLN A 420 18.42 -19.22 14.36
CA GLN A 420 19.84 -19.30 14.75
C GLN A 420 20.40 -17.98 15.28
N ILE A 421 19.96 -16.83 14.74
CA ILE A 421 20.58 -15.54 15.02
C ILE A 421 19.75 -14.81 16.09
N GLY A 422 20.41 -14.50 17.21
CA GLY A 422 19.95 -13.45 18.13
C GLY A 422 19.77 -12.12 17.39
N ALA A 423 19.05 -11.15 17.96
CA ALA A 423 18.42 -10.11 17.14
C ALA A 423 19.30 -9.07 16.41
N SER A 424 20.63 -9.19 16.39
CA SER A 424 21.49 -8.33 15.59
C SER A 424 21.21 -8.42 14.08
N SER A 425 20.47 -9.44 13.62
CA SER A 425 20.08 -9.63 12.20
C SER A 425 18.62 -9.30 11.89
N VAL A 426 17.84 -8.77 12.84
CA VAL A 426 16.40 -8.54 12.61
C VAL A 426 16.15 -7.58 11.46
N ASP A 427 16.92 -6.50 11.34
CA ASP A 427 16.75 -5.54 10.23
C ASP A 427 17.10 -6.17 8.86
N ILE A 428 18.07 -7.12 8.85
CA ILE A 428 18.42 -7.90 7.65
C ILE A 428 17.28 -8.84 7.28
N ILE A 429 16.70 -9.52 8.28
CA ILE A 429 15.55 -10.40 8.12
C ILE A 429 14.36 -9.59 7.58
N GLU A 430 14.05 -8.46 8.20
CA GLU A 430 12.96 -7.59 7.80
C GLU A 430 13.12 -7.14 6.34
N LYS A 431 14.31 -6.66 5.98
CA LYS A 431 14.61 -6.29 4.59
C LYS A 431 14.45 -7.46 3.61
N ALA A 432 14.95 -8.65 3.97
CA ALA A 432 14.84 -9.84 3.13
C ALA A 432 13.39 -10.32 2.97
N ILE A 433 12.61 -10.29 4.05
CA ILE A 433 11.20 -10.65 4.08
C ILE A 433 10.37 -9.64 3.28
N ASN A 434 10.62 -8.34 3.43
CA ASN A 434 9.95 -7.29 2.66
C ASN A 434 10.27 -7.39 1.15
N GLU A 435 11.53 -7.71 0.77
CA GLU A 435 11.89 -7.99 -0.63
C GLU A 435 11.08 -9.16 -1.19
N LEU A 436 10.94 -10.24 -0.41
CA LEU A 436 10.15 -11.41 -0.79
C LEU A 436 8.66 -11.06 -0.93
N TYR A 437 8.10 -10.33 0.03
CA TYR A 437 6.70 -9.89 0.03
C TYR A 437 6.38 -9.01 -1.18
N ASN A 438 7.21 -8.00 -1.43
CA ASN A 438 7.04 -7.11 -2.59
C ASN A 438 7.16 -7.86 -3.92
N ARG A 439 8.04 -8.86 -4.01
CA ARG A 439 8.15 -9.70 -5.20
C ARG A 439 6.89 -10.54 -5.44
N ILE A 440 6.29 -11.08 -4.38
CA ILE A 440 5.01 -11.82 -4.45
C ILE A 440 3.88 -10.89 -4.90
N LEU A 441 3.77 -9.70 -4.28
CA LEU A 441 2.77 -8.71 -4.65
C LEU A 441 2.92 -8.24 -6.09
N TYR A 442 4.16 -8.01 -6.56
CA TYR A 442 4.45 -7.62 -7.93
C TYR A 442 3.94 -8.65 -8.94
N PHE A 443 4.17 -9.95 -8.70
CA PHE A 443 3.66 -11.00 -9.58
C PHE A 443 2.13 -11.05 -9.61
N LYS A 444 1.46 -10.83 -8.48
CA LYS A 444 0.00 -10.72 -8.45
C LYS A 444 -0.50 -9.47 -9.20
N GLY A 445 0.17 -8.34 -9.03
CA GLY A 445 -0.13 -7.11 -9.77
C GLY A 445 -0.07 -7.35 -11.28
N LEU A 446 0.99 -8.02 -11.77
CA LEU A 446 1.10 -8.40 -13.18
C LEU A 446 -0.04 -9.30 -13.65
N LEU A 447 -0.50 -10.24 -12.83
CA LEU A 447 -1.66 -11.07 -13.18
C LEU A 447 -2.95 -10.27 -13.27
N ASN A 448 -3.20 -9.42 -12.28
CA ASN A 448 -4.38 -8.56 -12.27
C ASN A 448 -4.35 -7.57 -13.44
N ASP A 449 -3.18 -7.02 -13.78
CA ASP A 449 -2.99 -6.11 -14.91
C ASP A 449 -3.05 -6.83 -16.26
N SER A 450 -2.68 -8.12 -16.34
CA SER A 450 -2.83 -8.91 -17.57
C SER A 450 -4.27 -9.41 -17.74
N PHE A 451 -5.00 -9.69 -16.66
CA PHE A 451 -6.46 -9.80 -16.68
C PHE A 451 -7.12 -8.49 -17.07
N CYS A 452 -6.62 -7.36 -16.56
CA CYS A 452 -7.07 -6.03 -16.97
C CYS A 452 -6.78 -5.83 -18.47
N CYS A 453 -5.61 -6.19 -18.99
CA CYS A 453 -5.31 -6.10 -20.42
C CYS A 453 -6.19 -7.03 -21.28
N TYR A 454 -6.51 -8.25 -20.81
CA TYR A 454 -7.33 -9.21 -21.54
C TYR A 454 -8.84 -8.87 -21.50
N PHE A 455 -9.32 -8.35 -20.37
CA PHE A 455 -10.70 -7.90 -20.19
C PHE A 455 -10.92 -6.53 -20.83
N VAL A 456 -9.95 -5.62 -20.72
CA VAL A 456 -9.88 -4.39 -21.53
C VAL A 456 -9.91 -4.81 -22.99
N TYR A 457 -9.11 -5.75 -23.50
CA TYR A 457 -9.19 -6.11 -24.93
C TYR A 457 -10.61 -6.51 -25.45
N ASN A 458 -11.44 -7.13 -24.61
CA ASN A 458 -12.78 -7.59 -25.01
C ASN A 458 -13.92 -6.59 -24.70
N GLU A 459 -13.82 -5.75 -23.65
CA GLU A 459 -14.79 -4.68 -23.34
C GLU A 459 -14.40 -3.31 -23.94
N PHE A 460 -13.13 -3.10 -24.30
CA PHE A 460 -12.62 -1.87 -24.93
C PHE A 460 -13.08 -1.70 -26.38
N ILE A 461 -13.67 -2.75 -26.98
CA ILE A 461 -14.39 -2.66 -28.25
C ILE A 461 -15.78 -2.01 -28.05
N SER A 462 -16.37 -2.02 -26.84
CA SER A 462 -17.73 -1.53 -26.61
C SER A 462 -17.83 -0.17 -25.88
N PHE A 463 -16.79 0.30 -25.17
CA PHE A 463 -16.96 1.36 -24.15
C PHE A 463 -16.16 2.69 -24.29
N ILE A 464 -15.43 3.00 -25.37
CA ILE A 464 -14.56 4.21 -25.33
C ILE A 464 -15.34 5.53 -25.50
N ASP A 465 -15.49 6.26 -24.38
CA ASP A 465 -15.83 7.69 -24.33
C ASP A 465 -14.63 8.57 -23.83
N ARG A 466 -14.66 9.82 -24.27
CA ARG A 466 -13.61 10.84 -24.53
C ARG A 466 -12.44 11.07 -23.55
N SER A 467 -12.43 10.57 -22.31
CA SER A 467 -11.39 10.94 -21.34
C SER A 467 -10.04 10.22 -21.54
N ILE A 468 -10.08 9.00 -22.08
CA ILE A 468 -8.90 8.16 -22.33
C ILE A 468 -8.16 8.62 -23.60
N LEU A 469 -8.87 9.19 -24.57
CA LEU A 469 -8.27 9.72 -25.81
C LEU A 469 -7.20 10.76 -25.50
N ASN A 470 -7.43 11.61 -24.51
CA ASN A 470 -6.51 12.70 -24.17
C ASN A 470 -5.22 12.21 -23.45
N LYS A 471 -5.31 11.12 -22.66
CA LYS A 471 -4.15 10.50 -22.00
C LYS A 471 -3.30 9.66 -22.97
N TYR A 472 -3.94 8.91 -23.87
CA TYR A 472 -3.21 8.20 -24.93
C TYR A 472 -2.69 9.15 -26.00
N TYR A 473 -3.35 10.28 -26.25
CA TYR A 473 -2.89 11.38 -27.11
C TYR A 473 -1.54 11.94 -26.66
N ILE A 474 -1.38 12.26 -25.36
CA ILE A 474 -0.09 12.74 -24.82
C ILE A 474 1.00 11.68 -24.99
N LYS A 475 0.67 10.41 -24.77
CA LYS A 475 1.64 9.31 -24.86
C LYS A 475 2.02 8.99 -26.32
N PHE A 476 1.07 9.05 -27.26
CA PHE A 476 1.31 8.86 -28.69
C PHE A 476 2.11 10.02 -29.28
N LYS A 477 1.78 11.28 -28.91
CA LYS A 477 2.54 12.47 -29.30
C LYS A 477 4.00 12.38 -28.88
N ASN A 478 4.27 12.02 -27.62
CA ASN A 478 5.64 11.89 -27.14
C ASN A 478 6.41 10.80 -27.92
N VAL A 479 5.76 9.66 -28.20
CA VAL A 479 6.39 8.58 -28.95
C VAL A 479 6.58 8.94 -30.44
N SER A 480 5.67 9.66 -31.08
CA SER A 480 5.84 10.09 -32.47
C SER A 480 6.94 11.13 -32.60
N ASP A 481 7.02 12.08 -31.67
CA ASP A 481 8.04 13.12 -31.65
C ASP A 481 9.43 12.49 -31.42
N ASP A 482 9.53 11.50 -30.53
CA ASP A 482 10.76 10.73 -30.29
C ASP A 482 11.19 9.93 -31.54
N ILE A 483 10.25 9.29 -32.24
CA ILE A 483 10.53 8.53 -33.47
C ILE A 483 10.98 9.46 -34.60
N VAL A 484 10.32 10.61 -34.77
CA VAL A 484 10.69 11.61 -35.79
C VAL A 484 12.07 12.19 -35.47
N GLN A 485 12.34 12.56 -34.21
CA GLN A 485 13.67 13.03 -33.81
C GLN A 485 14.75 11.97 -34.02
N CYS A 486 14.44 10.69 -33.75
CA CYS A 486 15.34 9.57 -34.01
C CYS A 486 15.62 9.40 -35.51
N LYS A 487 14.59 9.48 -36.37
CA LYS A 487 14.72 9.48 -37.85
C LYS A 487 15.64 10.62 -38.31
N TRP A 488 15.43 11.84 -37.84
CA TRP A 488 16.25 13.01 -38.18
C TRP A 488 17.68 12.94 -37.62
N GLY A 489 17.89 12.32 -36.46
CA GLY A 489 19.20 12.07 -35.88
C GLY A 489 20.00 11.08 -36.71
N LEU A 490 19.37 9.96 -37.11
CA LEU A 490 19.97 8.93 -37.95
C LEU A 490 20.28 9.44 -39.35
N MET A 491 19.38 10.22 -39.96
CA MET A 491 19.61 10.77 -41.31
C MET A 491 20.76 11.78 -41.35
N ARG A 492 20.90 12.62 -40.32
CA ARG A 492 22.03 13.55 -40.20
C ARG A 492 23.36 12.82 -39.97
N ALA A 493 23.36 11.76 -39.16
CA ALA A 493 24.54 10.96 -38.91
C ALA A 493 25.03 10.18 -40.15
N CYS A 494 24.14 9.88 -41.11
CA CYS A 494 24.45 9.13 -42.31
C CYS A 494 24.73 9.98 -43.57
N HIS A 495 24.76 11.32 -43.46
CA HIS A 495 25.04 12.24 -44.58
C HIS A 495 24.26 11.96 -45.87
N PHE A 496 22.96 11.66 -45.77
CA PHE A 496 22.13 11.52 -46.97
C PHE A 496 22.05 12.84 -47.74
N GLU A 497 22.45 12.84 -49.01
CA GLU A 497 22.26 14.00 -49.89
C GLU A 497 20.77 14.27 -50.12
N TYR A 498 20.41 15.53 -50.03
CA TYR A 498 19.05 16.04 -50.19
C TYR A 498 18.60 15.86 -51.64
N ASN A 499 17.56 15.08 -51.91
CA ASN A 499 17.00 14.93 -53.27
C ASN A 499 15.48 15.22 -53.30
N GLU A 500 14.93 15.49 -54.49
CA GLU A 500 13.52 15.87 -54.67
C GLU A 500 12.52 14.83 -54.15
N LYS A 501 12.89 13.55 -54.18
CA LYS A 501 12.07 12.46 -53.63
C LYS A 501 11.94 12.56 -52.11
N PHE A 502 12.97 13.09 -51.45
CA PHE A 502 12.96 13.37 -50.01
C PHE A 502 12.09 14.59 -49.66
N GLU A 503 12.05 15.64 -50.48
CA GLU A 503 11.10 16.74 -50.29
C GLU A 503 9.65 16.27 -50.44
N GLU A 504 9.37 15.38 -51.39
CA GLU A 504 8.03 14.84 -51.58
C GLU A 504 7.59 13.97 -50.38
N GLU A 505 8.50 13.17 -49.82
CA GLU A 505 8.26 12.40 -48.59
C GLU A 505 8.01 13.33 -47.38
N ASN A 506 8.79 14.40 -47.22
CA ASN A 506 8.57 15.37 -46.15
C ASN A 506 7.28 16.17 -46.32
N ARG A 507 6.91 16.55 -47.56
CA ARG A 507 5.62 17.19 -47.85
C ARG A 507 4.45 16.28 -47.50
N ASN A 508 4.60 14.96 -47.67
CA ASN A 508 3.57 14.00 -47.26
C ASN A 508 3.50 13.87 -45.72
N ASP A 509 4.64 13.79 -45.02
CA ASP A 509 4.68 13.75 -43.55
C ASP A 509 4.08 15.05 -42.93
N ASP A 510 4.40 16.22 -43.49
CA ASP A 510 3.82 17.51 -43.09
C ASP A 510 2.33 17.62 -43.45
N ARG A 511 1.89 17.11 -44.61
CA ARG A 511 0.47 17.04 -44.99
C ARG A 511 -0.33 16.18 -44.02
N PHE A 512 0.21 15.01 -43.63
CA PHE A 512 -0.41 14.14 -42.62
C PHE A 512 -0.47 14.81 -41.25
N ARG A 513 0.58 15.55 -40.87
CA ARG A 513 0.57 16.35 -39.64
C ARG A 513 -0.50 17.45 -39.68
N ASP A 514 -0.62 18.17 -40.79
CA ASP A 514 -1.53 19.30 -40.93
C ASP A 514 -3.00 18.87 -41.06
N GLU A 515 -3.30 17.77 -41.77
CA GLU A 515 -4.63 17.14 -41.77
C GLU A 515 -5.03 16.69 -40.35
N TYR A 516 -4.09 16.14 -39.59
CA TYR A 516 -4.30 15.72 -38.21
C TYR A 516 -4.50 16.91 -37.25
N LEU A 517 -3.79 18.02 -37.45
CA LEU A 517 -3.97 19.25 -36.67
C LEU A 517 -5.32 19.93 -36.94
N ARG A 518 -5.80 19.92 -38.20
CA ARG A 518 -7.15 20.41 -38.55
C ARG A 518 -8.26 19.58 -37.88
N MET A 519 -8.08 18.25 -37.80
CA MET A 519 -9.01 17.37 -37.09
C MET A 519 -9.08 17.67 -35.57
N ILE A 520 -7.95 18.04 -34.94
CA ILE A 520 -7.88 18.34 -33.50
C ILE A 520 -8.52 19.70 -33.17
N ASN A 521 -8.45 20.67 -34.08
CA ASN A 521 -9.05 22.00 -33.88
C ASN A 521 -10.58 22.04 -34.15
N GLY A 522 -11.21 20.88 -34.35
CA GLY A 522 -12.66 20.73 -34.42
C GLY A 522 -13.28 21.01 -35.79
N GLU A 523 -12.50 21.05 -36.87
CA GLU A 523 -13.02 21.43 -38.19
C GLU A 523 -13.79 20.30 -38.92
N SER A 524 -13.60 19.04 -38.55
CA SER A 524 -14.57 17.93 -38.60
C SER A 524 -13.87 16.65 -38.14
N MET A 525 -14.53 15.81 -37.34
CA MET A 525 -13.90 14.57 -36.84
C MET A 525 -14.32 13.40 -37.75
N PRO A 526 -13.40 12.79 -38.52
CA PRO A 526 -13.73 11.63 -39.33
C PRO A 526 -14.08 10.41 -38.45
N PRO A 527 -14.81 9.42 -38.99
CA PRO A 527 -15.15 8.18 -38.28
C PRO A 527 -13.91 7.52 -37.68
N TYR A 528 -14.07 6.89 -36.51
CA TYR A 528 -12.98 6.24 -35.76
C TYR A 528 -12.14 5.28 -36.59
N ASP A 529 -12.75 4.56 -37.54
CA ASP A 529 -12.06 3.64 -38.44
C ASP A 529 -11.10 4.34 -39.40
N GLU A 530 -11.41 5.55 -39.84
CA GLU A 530 -10.50 6.35 -40.68
C GLU A 530 -9.29 6.81 -39.87
N ILE A 531 -9.50 7.24 -38.62
CA ILE A 531 -8.41 7.64 -37.71
C ILE A 531 -7.48 6.46 -37.42
N ARG A 532 -8.06 5.28 -37.12
CA ARG A 532 -7.32 4.04 -36.88
C ARG A 532 -6.53 3.61 -38.13
N MET A 533 -7.15 3.72 -39.30
CA MET A 533 -6.52 3.36 -40.56
C MET A 533 -5.40 4.33 -40.94
N LEU A 534 -5.55 5.62 -40.65
CA LEU A 534 -4.52 6.65 -40.82
C LEU A 534 -3.31 6.35 -39.92
N MET A 535 -3.53 6.12 -38.62
CA MET A 535 -2.45 5.79 -37.67
C MET A 535 -1.70 4.51 -38.08
N ARG A 536 -2.41 3.48 -38.52
CA ARG A 536 -1.81 2.23 -39.01
C ARG A 536 -1.01 2.46 -40.30
N ARG A 537 -1.50 3.29 -41.22
CA ARG A 537 -0.78 3.67 -42.43
C ARG A 537 0.49 4.46 -42.12
N THR A 538 0.43 5.41 -41.18
CA THR A 538 1.60 6.19 -40.77
C THR A 538 2.67 5.31 -40.12
N VAL A 539 2.29 4.42 -39.20
CA VAL A 539 3.24 3.48 -38.57
C VAL A 539 3.85 2.54 -39.61
N ASN A 540 3.04 1.94 -40.48
CA ASN A 540 3.55 1.03 -41.51
C ASN A 540 4.44 1.75 -42.52
N HIS A 541 4.10 3.00 -42.88
CA HIS A 541 4.92 3.80 -43.78
C HIS A 541 6.30 4.09 -43.17
N ILE A 542 6.34 4.52 -41.90
CA ILE A 542 7.58 4.79 -41.18
C ILE A 542 8.41 3.51 -41.02
N THR A 543 7.79 2.38 -40.63
CA THR A 543 8.46 1.10 -40.50
C THR A 543 9.08 0.63 -41.83
N ASN A 544 8.31 0.68 -42.93
CA ASN A 544 8.81 0.28 -44.24
C ASN A 544 9.94 1.21 -44.75
N GLN A 545 9.89 2.51 -44.42
CA GLN A 545 10.98 3.43 -44.71
C GLN A 545 12.25 3.11 -43.93
N LEU A 546 12.13 2.71 -42.67
CA LEU A 546 13.26 2.31 -41.85
C LEU A 546 13.85 0.98 -42.34
N GLU A 547 13.02 0.00 -42.65
CA GLU A 547 13.47 -1.31 -43.16
C GLU A 547 14.11 -1.24 -44.55
N SER A 548 13.66 -0.32 -45.41
CA SER A 548 14.25 -0.15 -46.74
C SER A 548 15.60 0.57 -46.74
N LYS A 549 15.83 1.48 -45.77
CA LYS A 549 17.05 2.31 -45.68
C LYS A 549 18.12 1.76 -44.70
N PHE A 550 17.74 0.85 -43.80
CA PHE A 550 18.64 0.26 -42.82
C PHE A 550 18.62 -1.27 -42.91
N GLN A 551 19.80 -1.88 -43.01
CA GLN A 551 19.95 -3.34 -42.99
C GLN A 551 20.60 -3.72 -41.67
N ILE A 552 19.93 -4.57 -40.89
CA ILE A 552 20.51 -5.09 -39.64
C ILE A 552 21.54 -6.14 -40.04
N CYS A 553 22.82 -5.79 -40.00
CA CYS A 553 23.92 -6.69 -40.31
C CYS A 553 24.52 -7.20 -39.00
N ASP A 554 24.47 -8.52 -38.83
CA ASP A 554 25.10 -9.41 -37.84
C ASP A 554 25.65 -8.90 -36.49
N ILE A 555 25.47 -9.76 -35.49
CA ILE A 555 25.97 -9.57 -34.13
C ILE A 555 27.44 -9.99 -34.08
N TYR A 556 28.36 -9.02 -34.04
CA TYR A 556 29.77 -9.29 -33.72
C TYR A 556 30.03 -9.04 -32.23
N ASN A 557 30.41 -10.09 -31.48
CA ASN A 557 30.69 -10.05 -30.04
C ASN A 557 29.54 -9.53 -29.15
N GLY A 558 28.29 -9.95 -29.43
CA GLY A 558 27.18 -9.74 -28.49
C GLY A 558 26.62 -8.32 -28.41
N GLN A 559 27.04 -7.40 -29.29
CA GLN A 559 26.42 -6.08 -29.43
C GLN A 559 25.74 -5.96 -30.81
N GLN A 560 24.44 -5.64 -30.83
CA GLN A 560 23.74 -5.31 -32.06
C GLN A 560 24.28 -3.98 -32.62
N ARG A 561 24.69 -4.00 -33.89
CA ARG A 561 25.07 -2.79 -34.62
C ARG A 561 24.07 -2.58 -35.74
N VAL A 562 23.58 -1.36 -35.89
CA VAL A 562 22.71 -0.97 -37.01
C VAL A 562 23.58 -0.17 -37.98
N LEU A 563 23.76 -0.68 -39.19
CA LEU A 563 24.45 0.02 -40.26
C LEU A 563 23.42 0.49 -41.28
N CYS A 564 23.57 1.72 -41.78
CA CYS A 564 22.77 2.18 -42.90
C CYS A 564 23.16 1.38 -44.15
N ARG A 565 22.17 0.93 -44.93
CA ARG A 565 22.39 0.08 -46.12
C ARG A 565 23.35 0.74 -47.11
N HIS A 566 23.30 2.06 -47.27
CA HIS A 566 24.23 2.82 -48.12
C HIS A 566 25.70 2.72 -47.68
N CYS A 567 25.98 2.63 -46.37
CA CYS A 567 27.35 2.45 -45.86
C CYS A 567 27.86 1.03 -46.11
N VAL A 568 26.97 0.03 -46.04
CA VAL A 568 27.27 -1.38 -46.34
C VAL A 568 27.54 -1.56 -47.83
N GLU A 569 26.68 -1.00 -48.69
CA GLU A 569 26.78 -1.15 -50.14
C GLU A 569 28.00 -0.42 -50.74
N ASN A 570 28.42 0.70 -50.15
CA ASN A 570 29.57 1.48 -50.63
C ASN A 570 30.87 1.24 -49.85
N ASN A 571 30.87 0.25 -48.94
CA ASN A 571 32.03 -0.15 -48.15
C ASN A 571 32.70 1.00 -47.36
N VAL A 572 31.88 1.93 -46.84
CA VAL A 572 32.34 3.11 -46.10
C VAL A 572 32.28 2.83 -44.59
N ASN A 573 33.42 2.98 -43.91
CA ASN A 573 33.53 2.78 -42.46
C ASN A 573 32.96 3.97 -41.67
N CYS A 574 31.65 3.99 -41.46
CA CYS A 574 31.01 4.96 -40.57
C CYS A 574 30.98 4.41 -39.13
N TRP A 575 31.72 5.05 -38.22
CA TRP A 575 31.71 4.72 -36.79
C TRP A 575 30.98 5.82 -36.02
N TYR A 576 29.89 5.46 -35.33
CA TYR A 576 29.24 6.34 -34.38
C TYR A 576 29.30 5.71 -32.99
N SER A 577 30.00 6.35 -32.06
CA SER A 577 30.09 5.92 -30.67
C SER A 577 29.68 7.06 -29.73
N LYS A 578 28.37 7.16 -29.46
CA LYS A 578 27.77 7.49 -28.15
C LYS A 578 26.28 7.82 -28.27
N GLY A 579 25.50 7.23 -27.37
CA GLY A 579 24.41 7.94 -26.71
C GLY A 579 23.02 7.91 -27.35
N LEU A 580 22.50 6.73 -27.71
CA LEU A 580 21.05 6.48 -27.79
C LEU A 580 20.80 5.00 -27.52
N ALA A 581 20.77 4.65 -26.23
CA ALA A 581 20.43 3.31 -25.80
C ALA A 581 18.90 3.21 -25.68
N CYS A 582 18.23 2.65 -26.69
CA CYS A 582 16.96 1.97 -26.46
C CYS A 582 17.30 0.68 -25.70
N LYS A 583 17.22 0.73 -24.37
CA LYS A 583 17.61 -0.37 -23.49
C LYS A 583 16.50 -1.44 -23.50
N THR A 584 16.68 -2.51 -24.28
CA THR A 584 15.92 -3.75 -24.10
C THR A 584 16.90 -4.89 -23.81
N GLU A 585 17.00 -5.29 -22.54
CA GLU A 585 17.91 -6.33 -22.06
C GLU A 585 17.33 -7.74 -22.31
N ARG A 586 17.50 -8.31 -23.53
CA ARG A 586 17.44 -9.77 -23.77
C ARG A 586 18.34 -10.19 -24.95
N THR A 587 19.21 -11.18 -24.74
CA THR A 587 20.06 -11.80 -25.77
C THR A 587 19.45 -13.12 -26.28
N TRP A 588 19.53 -13.39 -27.57
CA TRP A 588 19.01 -14.58 -28.26
C TRP A 588 20.15 -15.35 -28.96
N GLU A 589 20.04 -16.67 -29.13
CA GLU A 589 21.00 -17.49 -29.88
C GLU A 589 20.31 -18.39 -30.92
N LEU A 590 20.96 -18.62 -32.07
CA LEU A 590 20.46 -19.38 -33.22
C LEU A 590 20.77 -20.88 -33.05
N ILE A 591 19.76 -21.74 -33.00
CA ILE A 591 19.95 -23.20 -32.86
C ILE A 591 19.28 -23.90 -34.06
N GLY A 592 20.00 -23.97 -35.19
CA GLY A 592 19.69 -24.89 -36.28
C GLY A 592 19.27 -24.26 -37.62
N TYR A 593 19.80 -24.85 -38.70
CA TYR A 593 19.58 -24.51 -40.11
C TYR A 593 18.92 -25.70 -40.80
N ARG A 594 17.75 -25.52 -41.41
CA ARG A 594 17.14 -26.54 -42.28
C ARG A 594 16.82 -25.92 -43.63
N GLY A 595 17.66 -26.22 -44.62
CA GLY A 595 17.40 -25.87 -46.01
C GLY A 595 16.78 -27.06 -46.73
N GLU A 596 15.55 -26.92 -47.22
CA GLU A 596 15.07 -27.75 -48.32
C GLU A 596 15.38 -27.04 -49.63
N LYS A 597 15.98 -27.76 -50.58
CA LYS A 597 16.27 -27.25 -51.90
C LYS A 597 14.97 -27.09 -52.68
N LEU A 598 14.58 -25.85 -52.94
CA LEU A 598 13.73 -25.49 -54.07
C LEU A 598 14.53 -24.61 -55.04
N ASN A 599 14.16 -24.68 -56.32
CA ASN A 599 14.95 -24.23 -57.47
C ASN A 599 15.43 -22.76 -57.42
N LYS A 600 16.49 -22.51 -58.20
CA LYS A 600 17.20 -21.24 -58.33
C LYS A 600 16.23 -20.06 -58.50
N ASP A 601 16.47 -19.03 -57.71
CA ASP A 601 15.85 -17.70 -57.75
C ASP A 601 14.58 -17.53 -56.88
N GLN A 602 14.71 -17.84 -55.58
CA GLN A 602 14.17 -17.09 -54.43
C GLN A 602 14.36 -17.93 -53.15
N GLN A 603 15.09 -17.40 -52.15
CA GLN A 603 15.13 -18.00 -50.81
C GLN A 603 14.38 -17.09 -49.84
N CYS A 604 13.25 -17.56 -49.32
CA CYS A 604 12.66 -17.02 -48.10
C CYS A 604 13.21 -17.81 -46.92
N HIS A 605 13.81 -17.12 -45.95
CA HIS A 605 14.31 -17.73 -44.72
C HIS A 605 13.32 -17.52 -43.58
N THR A 606 12.87 -18.61 -42.97
CA THR A 606 12.16 -18.56 -41.69
C THR A 606 13.16 -18.79 -40.56
N ILE A 607 13.37 -17.77 -39.73
CA ILE A 607 14.20 -17.86 -38.53
C ILE A 607 13.29 -18.20 -37.35
N ILE A 608 13.55 -19.32 -36.67
CA ILE A 608 12.89 -19.66 -35.41
C ILE A 608 13.85 -19.29 -34.28
N MET A 609 13.44 -18.36 -33.40
CA MET A 609 14.20 -17.98 -32.20
C MET A 609 13.50 -18.48 -30.94
N ILE A 610 14.27 -19.06 -30.02
CA ILE A 610 13.77 -19.54 -28.71
C ILE A 610 14.67 -18.94 -27.60
N PRO A 611 14.13 -18.58 -26.41
CA PRO A 611 14.93 -18.02 -25.33
C PRO A 611 15.95 -19.01 -24.76
N ARG A 612 17.16 -18.53 -24.44
CA ARG A 612 18.26 -19.32 -23.86
C ARG A 612 17.98 -19.69 -22.39
N PRO A 613 18.09 -20.96 -21.95
CA PRO A 613 18.27 -21.30 -20.55
C PRO A 613 19.75 -21.15 -20.12
N ASN A 614 19.99 -20.93 -18.83
CA ASN A 614 21.32 -20.70 -18.25
C ASN A 614 22.26 -21.92 -18.37
N SER A 615 23.54 -21.65 -18.56
CA SER A 615 24.63 -22.56 -18.98
C SER A 615 25.15 -23.56 -17.93
N ASP A 616 24.56 -23.66 -16.74
CA ASP A 616 25.12 -24.50 -15.66
C ASP A 616 24.60 -25.95 -15.67
N GLU A 617 23.79 -26.34 -16.65
CA GLU A 617 23.16 -27.68 -16.71
C GLU A 617 23.56 -28.53 -17.94
N ILE A 618 24.44 -28.04 -18.82
CA ILE A 618 24.83 -28.77 -20.05
C ILE A 618 26.03 -29.72 -19.83
N ASP A 619 26.80 -29.56 -18.75
CA ASP A 619 28.01 -30.36 -18.52
C ASP A 619 27.82 -31.66 -17.69
N LYS A 620 26.58 -32.10 -17.44
CA LYS A 620 26.33 -33.36 -16.70
C LYS A 620 25.69 -34.52 -17.47
N ASN A 621 25.31 -34.33 -18.74
CA ASN A 621 24.74 -35.42 -19.56
C ASN A 621 25.45 -35.58 -20.92
N ARG A 622 26.78 -35.50 -20.92
CA ARG A 622 27.61 -36.08 -21.99
C ARG A 622 28.39 -37.29 -21.47
N GLN A 623 27.65 -38.38 -21.27
CA GLN A 623 28.09 -39.77 -21.48
C GLN A 623 26.90 -40.59 -21.92
#